data_AF-A0A7R9J4R2-F1
#
_entry.id   AF-A0A7R9J4R2-F1
#
_cell.length_a   1.000
_cell.length_b   1.000
_cell.length_c   1.000
_cell.angle_alpha   90.00
_cell.angle_beta   90.00
_cell.angle_gamma   90.00
#
_symmetry.space_group_name_H-M   'P 1'
#
loop_
_entity.id
_entity.type
_entity.pdbx_description
1 polymer ?
#
loop_
_entity_poly.entity_id
_entity_poly.type
_entity_poly.pdbx_seq_one_letter_code
_entity_poly.pdbx_strand_id
1 'polypeptide(L)'
;MPPHQNPLLCFISFKDCVIVSEGANTMDIGRSLLLNSLPRHRLDAGTFGTMGVGLGFAIAAALWVRDYAPGKKVLCVEGDSAFGFSGMEIETMFR
;
A
#
# COMPACT_ATOMS: atom_id res chain seq x y z
N MET A 1 -25.58 -5.99 -7.27
CA MET A 1 -24.18 -5.54 -7.45
C MET A 1 -24.19 -4.44 -8.49
N PRO A 2 -23.63 -3.24 -8.24
CA PRO A 2 -23.58 -2.21 -9.26
C PRO A 2 -22.47 -2.55 -10.28
N PRO A 3 -22.74 -2.47 -11.59
CA PRO A 3 -21.91 -3.05 -12.66
C PRO A 3 -20.62 -2.28 -13.01
N HIS A 4 -20.16 -1.35 -12.16
CA HIS A 4 -19.05 -0.44 -12.48
C HIS A 4 -17.86 -0.47 -11.51
N GLN A 5 -17.85 -1.34 -10.50
CA GLN A 5 -16.69 -1.49 -9.63
C GLN A 5 -15.76 -2.56 -10.19
N ASN A 6 -14.52 -2.14 -10.53
CA ASN A 6 -13.41 -3.02 -10.88
C ASN A 6 -13.36 -4.19 -9.87
N PRO A 7 -13.27 -5.46 -10.30
CA PRO A 7 -13.34 -6.63 -9.40
C PRO A 7 -12.33 -6.57 -8.23
N LEU A 8 -11.17 -5.94 -8.42
CA LEU A 8 -10.19 -5.68 -7.35
C LEU A 8 -10.74 -4.76 -6.23
N LEU A 9 -11.62 -3.83 -6.59
CA LEU A 9 -12.24 -2.87 -5.67
C LEU A 9 -13.30 -3.51 -4.76
N CYS A 10 -13.86 -4.65 -5.18
CA CYS A 10 -14.97 -5.33 -4.51
C CYS A 10 -14.53 -6.12 -3.26
N PHE A 11 -13.27 -6.57 -3.21
CA PHE A 11 -12.76 -7.40 -2.12
C PHE A 11 -12.04 -6.63 -1.01
N ILE A 12 -11.68 -5.36 -1.24
CA ILE A 12 -10.89 -4.55 -0.30
C ILE A 12 -11.68 -3.28 0.04
N SER A 13 -12.17 -3.18 1.28
CA SER A 13 -12.71 -1.92 1.80
C SER A 13 -11.56 -0.93 2.00
N PHE A 14 -11.38 0.02 1.07
CA PHE A 14 -10.36 1.07 1.17
C PHE A 14 -10.55 2.03 2.35
N LYS A 15 -11.71 1.98 3.01
CA LYS A 15 -11.99 2.80 4.20
C LYS A 15 -11.21 2.32 5.44
N ASP A 16 -10.80 1.05 5.45
CA ASP A 16 -10.19 0.40 6.62
C ASP A 16 -8.80 -0.17 6.31
N CYS A 17 -8.04 0.49 5.43
CA CYS A 17 -6.67 0.08 5.13
C CYS A 17 -5.65 1.21 5.23
N VAL A 18 -4.41 0.82 5.55
CA VAL A 18 -3.22 1.63 5.31
C VAL A 18 -2.71 1.28 3.93
N ILE A 19 -2.62 2.27 3.05
CA ILE A 19 -2.20 2.13 1.66
C ILE A 19 -0.72 2.49 1.58
N VAL A 20 0.09 1.57 1.11
CA VAL A 20 1.48 1.78 0.72
C VAL A 20 1.54 1.73 -0.80
N SER A 21 2.11 2.75 -1.42
CA SER A 21 2.23 2.77 -2.87
C SER A 21 3.54 3.36 -3.34
N GLU A 22 4.18 2.66 -4.28
CA GLU A 22 5.45 3.07 -4.86
C GLU A 22 5.48 2.82 -6.38
N GLY A 23 6.39 3.51 -7.05
CA GLY A 23 6.59 3.47 -8.49
C GLY A 23 6.33 4.82 -9.16
N ALA A 24 6.37 4.84 -10.49
CA ALA A 24 6.00 6.02 -11.27
C ALA A 24 4.50 5.98 -11.58
N ASN A 25 4.13 5.42 -12.74
CA ASN A 25 2.73 5.30 -13.16
C ASN A 25 1.86 4.59 -12.12
N THR A 26 2.38 3.56 -11.45
CA THR A 26 1.66 2.82 -10.40
C THR A 26 1.23 3.74 -9.25
N MET A 27 2.13 4.61 -8.79
CA MET A 27 1.86 5.54 -7.70
C MET A 27 0.90 6.65 -8.15
N ASP A 28 1.09 7.22 -9.34
CA ASP A 28 0.25 8.31 -9.84
C ASP A 28 -1.20 7.85 -10.11
N ILE A 29 -1.36 6.69 -10.74
CA ILE A 29 -2.66 6.06 -10.94
C ILE A 29 -3.24 5.63 -9.58
N GLY A 30 -2.41 5.04 -8.71
CA GLY A 30 -2.80 4.61 -7.37
C GLY A 30 -3.35 5.75 -6.52
N ARG A 31 -2.76 6.95 -6.56
CA ARG A 31 -3.26 8.13 -5.85
C ARG A 31 -4.67 8.53 -6.27
N SER A 32 -5.00 8.32 -7.54
CA SER A 32 -6.30 8.66 -8.14
C SER A 32 -7.38 7.61 -7.89
N LEU A 33 -7.01 6.33 -7.81
CA LEU A 33 -7.96 5.22 -7.63
C LEU A 33 -8.13 4.78 -6.18
N LEU A 34 -7.06 4.81 -5.38
CA LEU A 34 -7.02 4.28 -4.01
C LEU A 34 -7.25 5.40 -2.99
N LEU A 35 -8.47 5.93 -2.94
CA LEU A 35 -8.78 7.13 -2.15
C LEU A 35 -8.49 6.94 -0.65
N ASN A 36 -7.65 7.84 -0.11
CA ASN A 36 -7.33 7.84 1.31
C ASN A 36 -8.42 8.56 2.12
N SER A 37 -9.05 7.86 3.06
CA SER A 37 -10.15 8.40 3.87
C SER A 37 -9.71 8.93 5.23
N LEU A 38 -8.54 8.51 5.74
CA LEU A 38 -8.07 8.82 7.09
C LEU A 38 -6.66 9.42 7.08
N PRO A 39 -6.32 10.32 8.02
CA PRO A 39 -4.96 10.83 8.12
C PRO A 39 -3.97 9.69 8.42
N ARG A 40 -2.76 9.76 7.86
CA ARG A 40 -1.68 8.77 8.05
C ARG A 40 -2.01 7.34 7.55
N HIS A 41 -3.00 7.20 6.66
CA HIS A 41 -3.36 5.91 6.03
C HIS A 41 -2.85 5.79 4.60
N ARG A 42 -1.98 6.71 4.17
CA ARG A 42 -1.25 6.61 2.90
C ARG A 42 0.23 6.87 3.16
N LEU A 43 1.06 5.94 2.73
CA LEU A 43 2.52 6.02 2.73
C LEU A 43 2.97 5.88 1.27
N ASP A 44 3.77 6.81 0.80
CA ASP A 44 4.33 6.79 -0.56
C ASP A 44 5.80 7.22 -0.55
N ALA A 45 6.40 7.31 -1.73
CA ALA A 45 7.81 7.66 -1.92
C ALA A 45 8.21 9.05 -1.34
N GLY A 46 7.24 9.84 -0.87
CA GLY A 46 7.46 11.11 -0.21
C GLY A 46 8.13 12.16 -1.10
N THR A 47 8.78 13.14 -0.47
CA THR A 47 9.38 14.31 -1.15
C THR A 47 10.50 13.94 -2.12
N PHE A 48 11.27 12.89 -1.80
CA PHE A 48 12.43 12.50 -2.61
C PHE A 48 12.08 11.54 -3.76
N GLY A 49 10.84 11.03 -3.82
CA GLY A 49 10.47 10.03 -4.82
C GLY A 49 11.33 8.77 -4.74
N THR A 50 11.75 8.39 -3.52
CA THR A 50 12.65 7.25 -3.31
C THR A 50 11.95 5.94 -3.68
N MET A 51 12.64 5.10 -4.46
CA MET A 51 12.21 3.73 -4.74
C MET A 51 12.90 2.73 -3.81
N GLY A 52 12.20 1.69 -3.41
CA GLY A 52 12.62 0.65 -2.47
C GLY A 52 12.11 0.82 -1.03
N VAL A 53 11.34 1.87 -0.72
CA VAL A 53 10.81 2.12 0.63
C VAL A 53 9.46 1.44 0.90
N GLY A 54 8.73 1.05 -0.15
CA GLY A 54 7.37 0.52 -0.09
C GLY A 54 7.26 -0.73 0.77
N LEU A 55 8.04 -1.78 0.49
CA LEU A 55 7.97 -3.02 1.28
C LEU A 55 8.33 -2.81 2.76
N GLY A 56 9.33 -1.98 3.06
CA GLY A 56 9.69 -1.60 4.43
C GLY A 56 8.55 -0.84 5.14
N PHE A 57 7.90 0.09 4.44
CA PHE A 57 6.72 0.79 4.95
C PHE A 57 5.54 -0.16 5.16
N ALA A 58 5.35 -1.16 4.30
CA ALA A 58 4.30 -2.17 4.46
C ALA A 58 4.53 -3.04 5.70
N ILE A 59 5.77 -3.46 5.98
CA ILE A 59 6.14 -4.18 7.20
C ILE A 59 5.85 -3.31 8.43
N ALA A 60 6.33 -2.07 8.45
CA ALA A 60 6.11 -1.16 9.57
C ALA A 60 4.62 -0.87 9.81
N ALA A 61 3.85 -0.67 8.73
CA ALA A 61 2.40 -0.49 8.81
C ALA A 61 1.71 -1.76 9.34
N ALA A 62 2.16 -2.95 8.96
CA ALA A 62 1.59 -4.21 9.42
C ALA A 62 1.81 -4.41 10.93
N LEU A 63 3.01 -4.09 11.44
CA LEU A 63 3.32 -4.10 12.87
C LEU A 63 2.43 -3.11 13.63
N TRP A 64 2.28 -1.88 13.12
CA TRP A 64 1.41 -0.89 13.74
C TRP A 64 -0.06 -1.31 13.74
N VAL A 65 -0.56 -1.86 12.63
CA VAL A 65 -1.92 -2.39 12.51
C VAL A 65 -2.14 -3.53 13.50
N ARG A 66 -1.19 -4.45 13.64
CA ARG A 66 -1.25 -5.57 14.59
C ARG A 66 -1.42 -5.08 16.03
N ASP A 67 -0.64 -4.07 16.43
CA ASP A 67 -0.56 -3.64 17.83
C ASP A 67 -1.63 -2.61 18.21
N TYR A 68 -2.06 -1.75 17.27
CA TYR A 68 -2.94 -0.60 17.57
C TYR A 68 -4.26 -0.58 16.79
N ALA A 69 -4.41 -1.35 15.71
CA ALA A 69 -5.60 -1.32 14.87
C ALA A 69 -5.93 -2.69 14.24
N PRO A 70 -6.16 -3.75 15.03
CA PRO A 70 -6.23 -5.15 14.55
C PRO A 70 -7.36 -5.44 13.55
N GLY A 71 -8.34 -4.54 13.40
CA GLY A 71 -9.39 -4.63 12.37
C GLY A 71 -9.01 -4.04 11.01
N LYS A 72 -7.87 -3.35 10.90
CA LYS A 72 -7.39 -2.73 9.66
C LYS A 72 -6.48 -3.67 8.90
N LYS A 73 -6.29 -3.39 7.62
CA LYS A 73 -5.37 -4.13 6.75
C LYS A 73 -4.33 -3.20 6.15
N VAL A 74 -3.22 -3.77 5.68
CA VAL A 74 -2.24 -3.05 4.87
C VAL A 74 -2.41 -3.48 3.42
N LEU A 75 -2.52 -2.52 2.52
CA LEU A 75 -2.52 -2.72 1.08
C LEU A 75 -1.23 -2.14 0.51
N CYS A 76 -0.39 -3.00 -0.05
CA CYS A 76 0.87 -2.61 -0.67
C CYS A 76 0.73 -2.69 -2.20
N VAL A 77 0.93 -1.58 -2.90
CA VAL A 77 0.79 -1.46 -4.37
C VAL A 77 2.08 -0.90 -4.95
N GLU A 78 2.91 -1.82 -5.41
CA GLU A 78 4.27 -1.54 -5.86
C GLU A 78 4.36 -1.67 -7.38
N GLY A 79 5.04 -0.73 -8.03
CA GLY A 79 5.50 -0.92 -9.41
C GLY A 79 6.55 -2.03 -9.49
N ASP A 80 6.64 -2.71 -10.63
CA ASP A 80 7.59 -3.79 -10.87
C ASP A 80 9.06 -3.34 -10.71
N SER A 81 9.41 -2.17 -11.25
CA SER A 81 10.77 -1.63 -11.09
C SER A 81 11.06 -1.16 -9.67
N ALA A 82 10.06 -0.58 -8.99
CA ALA A 82 10.12 -0.16 -7.58
C ALA A 82 10.34 -1.36 -6.65
N PHE A 83 9.54 -2.41 -6.86
CA PHE A 83 9.66 -3.68 -6.17
C PHE A 83 11.07 -4.30 -6.28
N GLY A 84 11.74 -4.12 -7.42
CA GLY A 84 13.12 -4.61 -7.61
C GLY A 84 14.15 -4.06 -6.62
N PHE A 85 13.91 -2.88 -6.03
CA PHE A 85 14.85 -2.28 -5.07
C PHE A 85 14.83 -2.94 -3.69
N SER A 86 13.67 -3.45 -3.25
CA SER A 86 13.50 -4.04 -1.92
C SER A 86 12.77 -5.39 -1.92
N GLY A 87 12.67 -6.05 -3.07
CA GLY A 87 11.92 -7.31 -3.22
C GLY A 87 12.37 -8.45 -2.28
N MET A 88 13.63 -8.41 -1.80
CA MET A 88 14.12 -9.36 -0.79
C MET A 88 13.39 -9.26 0.55
N GLU A 89 12.79 -8.12 0.88
CA GLU A 89 12.01 -7.90 2.10
C GLU A 89 10.74 -8.76 2.17
N ILE A 90 10.32 -9.37 1.05
CA ILE A 90 9.25 -10.38 1.06
C ILE A 90 9.59 -11.55 1.98
N GLU A 91 10.87 -11.93 2.10
CA GLU A 91 11.29 -12.96 3.07
C GLU A 91 11.00 -12.51 4.50
N THR A 92 11.28 -11.25 4.81
CA THR A 92 11.00 -10.66 6.12
C THR A 92 9.50 -10.49 6.38
N MET A 93 8.68 -10.24 5.35
CA MET A 93 7.21 -10.21 5.48
C MET A 93 6.62 -11.59 5.82
N PHE A 94 7.26 -12.67 5.37
CA PHE A 94 6.79 -14.03 5.61
C PHE A 94 7.22 -14.58 6.99
N ARG A 95 8.36 -14.12 7.50
CA ARG A 95 8.95 -14.52 8.78
C ARG A 95 8.12 -14.05 9.98
#